data_AF-A0A101VZJ3-F1
#
_entry.id   AF-A0A101VZJ3-F1
#
_cell.length_a   1.000
_cell.length_b   1.000
_cell.length_c   1.000
_cell.angle_alpha   90.00
_cell.angle_beta   90.00
_cell.angle_gamma   90.00
#
_symmetry.space_group_name_H-M   'P 1'
#
loop_
_entity.id
_entity.type
_entity.pdbx_description
1 polymer ?
#
loop_
_entity_poly.entity_id
_entity_poly.type
_entity_poly.pdbx_seq_one_letter_code
_entity_poly.pdbx_strand_id
1 'polypeptide(L)'
;MSIFDKIKNNDELKLSDKVIANDALMGLKGLSAGYLAATLESSTPEVRRLYSEYLTQSVLAHEGLTALAIKKGWYQPYNHPEEQISQAIQDSQWVLNTQA
;
A
#
# COMPACT_ATOMS: atom_id res chain seq x y z
N MET A 1 28.69 6.65 -3.95
CA MET A 1 27.49 7.37 -3.48
C MET A 1 26.31 6.44 -3.68
N SER A 2 25.64 6.03 -2.59
CA SER A 2 24.61 5.01 -2.63
C SER A 2 23.36 5.53 -3.35
N ILE A 3 22.59 4.64 -3.97
CA ILE A 3 21.28 5.00 -4.56
C ILE A 3 20.38 5.62 -3.48
N PHE A 4 20.51 5.15 -2.23
CA PHE A 4 19.82 5.70 -1.07
C PHE A 4 20.20 7.15 -0.74
N ASP A 5 21.46 7.54 -0.97
CA ASP A 5 21.90 8.93 -0.75
C ASP A 5 21.33 9.88 -1.81
N LYS A 6 21.13 9.38 -3.03
CA LYS A 6 20.49 10.13 -4.12
C LYS A 6 18.99 10.29 -3.91
N ILE A 7 18.32 9.28 -3.34
CA ILE A 7 16.88 9.35 -3.02
C ILE A 7 16.61 10.35 -1.88
N LYS A 8 17.50 10.41 -0.88
CA LYS A 8 17.33 11.30 0.26
C LYS A 8 17.57 12.79 -0.06
N ASN A 9 18.40 13.09 -1.05
CA ASN A 9 18.87 14.44 -1.35
C ASN A 9 18.27 15.04 -2.64
N ASN A 10 17.38 14.35 -3.36
CA ASN A 10 16.78 14.87 -4.58
C ASN A 10 15.36 15.41 -4.30
N ASP A 11 15.19 16.74 -4.34
CA ASP A 11 13.90 17.43 -4.20
C ASP A 11 12.90 17.07 -5.32
N GLU A 12 13.37 16.46 -6.42
CA GLU A 12 12.57 15.97 -7.56
C GLU A 12 11.77 14.69 -7.25
N LEU A 13 12.22 13.88 -6.28
CA LEU A 13 11.53 12.67 -5.82
C LEU A 13 11.03 12.90 -4.40
N LYS A 14 9.89 13.60 -4.26
CA LYS A 14 9.20 13.79 -2.98
C LYS A 14 8.59 12.47 -2.47
N LEU A 15 9.45 11.57 -2.02
CA LEU A 15 9.06 10.31 -1.37
C LEU A 15 8.60 10.62 0.06
N SER A 16 7.34 11.03 0.19
CA SER A 16 6.71 11.23 1.50
C SER A 16 6.34 9.89 2.14
N ASP A 17 6.28 9.86 3.48
CA ASP A 17 5.79 8.70 4.22
C ASP A 17 4.38 8.25 3.76
N LYS A 18 3.53 9.21 3.32
CA LYS A 18 2.21 8.93 2.72
C LYS A 18 2.35 8.11 1.43
N VAL A 19 3.30 8.47 0.56
CA VAL A 19 3.54 7.74 -0.72
C VAL A 19 4.05 6.33 -0.43
N ILE A 20 5.00 6.18 0.49
CA ILE A 20 5.52 4.86 0.90
C ILE A 20 4.39 3.99 1.48
N ALA A 21 3.56 4.56 2.36
CA ALA A 21 2.44 3.85 2.96
C ALA A 21 1.41 3.40 1.92
N ASN A 22 1.08 4.26 0.95
CA ASN A 22 0.14 3.93 -0.12
C ASN A 22 0.68 2.82 -1.03
N ASP A 23 1.96 2.87 -1.39
CA ASP A 23 2.60 1.82 -2.21
C ASP A 23 2.63 0.48 -1.46
N ALA A 24 3.01 0.49 -0.17
CA ALA A 24 2.98 -0.70 0.67
C ALA A 24 1.56 -1.28 0.84
N LEU A 25 0.54 -0.43 1.03
CA LEU A 25 -0.87 -0.86 1.08
C LEU A 25 -1.31 -1.52 -0.23
N MET A 26 -0.91 -0.97 -1.38
CA MET A 26 -1.18 -1.57 -2.69
C MET A 26 -0.49 -2.93 -2.85
N GLY A 27 0.80 -3.02 -2.48
CA GLY A 27 1.56 -4.26 -2.49
C GLY A 27 0.93 -5.35 -1.62
N LEU A 28 0.51 -5.00 -0.39
CA LEU A 28 -0.15 -5.93 0.52
C LEU A 28 -1.50 -6.45 0.00
N LYS A 29 -2.28 -5.63 -0.72
CA LYS A 29 -3.49 -6.10 -1.42
C LYS A 29 -3.15 -7.12 -2.49
N GLY A 30 -2.14 -6.83 -3.31
CA GLY A 30 -1.67 -7.74 -4.37
C GLY A 30 -1.17 -9.07 -3.80
N LEU A 31 -0.35 -9.02 -2.74
CA LEU A 31 0.12 -10.21 -2.03
C LEU A 31 -1.04 -11.02 -1.45
N SER A 32 -2.00 -10.36 -0.81
CA SER A 32 -3.19 -11.04 -0.25
C SER A 32 -3.99 -11.76 -1.35
N ALA A 33 -4.25 -11.10 -2.48
CA ALA A 33 -4.93 -11.73 -3.61
C ALA A 33 -4.12 -12.92 -4.17
N GLY A 34 -2.81 -12.76 -4.31
CA GLY A 34 -1.91 -13.83 -4.77
C GLY A 34 -1.88 -15.03 -3.82
N TYR A 35 -1.77 -14.81 -2.52
CA TYR A 35 -1.77 -15.89 -1.52
C TYR A 35 -3.14 -16.57 -1.40
N LEU A 36 -4.24 -15.85 -1.59
CA LEU A 36 -5.56 -16.47 -1.70
C LEU A 36 -5.64 -17.40 -2.90
N ALA A 37 -5.25 -16.95 -4.09
CA ALA A 37 -5.22 -17.79 -5.29
C ALA A 37 -4.33 -19.03 -5.08
N ALA A 38 -3.11 -18.83 -4.58
CA ALA A 38 -2.17 -19.92 -4.30
C ALA A 38 -2.73 -20.93 -3.27
N THR A 39 -3.44 -20.45 -2.25
CA THR A 39 -4.13 -21.30 -1.26
C THR A 39 -5.19 -22.19 -1.91
N LEU A 40 -6.01 -21.63 -2.81
CA LEU A 40 -7.06 -22.36 -3.50
C LEU A 40 -6.51 -23.40 -4.48
N GLU A 41 -5.42 -23.06 -5.18
CA GLU A 41 -4.81 -23.88 -6.24
C GLU A 41 -3.77 -24.89 -5.72
N SER A 42 -3.38 -24.81 -4.45
CA SER A 42 -2.39 -25.72 -3.86
C SER A 42 -2.81 -27.19 -3.98
N SER A 43 -1.87 -28.06 -4.33
CA SER A 43 -2.10 -29.51 -4.48
C SER A 43 -1.89 -30.29 -3.18
N THR A 44 -1.04 -29.80 -2.27
CA THR A 44 -0.75 -30.48 -0.99
C THR A 44 -1.27 -29.68 0.22
N PRO A 45 -1.65 -30.36 1.31
CA PRO A 45 -2.07 -29.69 2.54
C PRO A 45 -1.00 -28.77 3.15
N GLU A 46 0.28 -29.14 3.05
CA GLU A 46 1.39 -28.40 3.63
C GLU A 46 1.58 -27.05 2.94
N VAL A 47 1.56 -27.05 1.60
CA VAL A 47 1.70 -25.83 0.79
C VAL A 47 0.46 -24.94 0.94
N ARG A 48 -0.73 -25.56 0.97
CA ARG A 48 -1.99 -24.83 1.23
C ARG A 48 -1.94 -24.10 2.57
N ARG A 49 -1.48 -24.78 3.63
CA ARG A 49 -1.33 -24.19 4.96
C ARG A 49 -0.33 -23.03 4.96
N LEU A 50 0.80 -23.18 4.27
CA LEU A 50 1.80 -22.13 4.16
C LEU A 50 1.22 -20.85 3.50
N TYR A 51 0.53 -20.98 2.38
CA TYR A 51 -0.07 -19.81 1.72
C TYR A 51 -1.24 -19.21 2.51
N SER A 52 -2.02 -20.04 3.22
CA SER A 52 -3.07 -19.55 4.12
C SER A 52 -2.49 -18.70 5.26
N GLU A 53 -1.33 -19.11 5.79
CA GLU A 53 -0.61 -18.36 6.81
C GLU A 53 -0.10 -17.02 6.25
N TYR A 54 0.53 -17.02 5.06
CA TYR A 54 0.98 -15.77 4.45
C TYR A 54 -0.16 -14.81 4.07
N LEU A 55 -1.30 -15.33 3.63
CA LEU A 55 -2.52 -14.55 3.44
C LEU A 55 -2.95 -13.89 4.75
N THR A 56 -2.95 -14.63 5.85
CA THR A 56 -3.33 -14.10 7.17
C THR A 56 -2.38 -12.98 7.59
N GLN A 57 -1.07 -13.20 7.42
CA GLN A 57 -0.05 -12.20 7.74
C GLN A 57 -0.16 -10.95 6.87
N SER A 58 -0.45 -11.08 5.56
CA SER A 58 -0.60 -9.93 4.68
C SER A 58 -1.85 -9.10 5.02
N VAL A 59 -2.95 -9.75 5.41
CA VAL A 59 -4.16 -9.08 5.89
C VAL A 59 -3.91 -8.30 7.18
N LEU A 60 -3.25 -8.92 8.17
CA LEU A 60 -2.91 -8.26 9.43
C LEU A 60 -1.94 -7.07 9.22
N ALA A 61 -0.95 -7.24 8.35
CA ALA A 61 -0.04 -6.15 7.99
C ALA A 61 -0.78 -5.00 7.31
N HIS A 62 -1.71 -5.30 6.41
CA HIS A 62 -2.53 -4.29 5.74
C HIS A 62 -3.43 -3.54 6.74
N GLU A 63 -4.05 -4.26 7.68
CA GLU A 63 -4.84 -3.66 8.76
C GLU A 63 -4.01 -2.70 9.60
N GLY A 64 -2.85 -3.15 10.10
CA GLY A 64 -1.95 -2.33 10.92
C GLY A 64 -1.47 -1.08 10.19
N LEU A 65 -1.12 -1.20 8.90
CA LEU A 65 -0.71 -0.07 8.08
C LEU A 65 -1.86 0.89 7.78
N THR A 66 -3.08 0.37 7.57
CA THR A 66 -4.28 1.19 7.40
C THR A 66 -4.57 2.00 8.66
N ALA A 67 -4.49 1.37 9.84
CA ALA A 67 -4.65 2.06 11.12
C ALA A 67 -3.62 3.18 11.31
N LEU A 68 -2.35 2.94 10.92
CA LEU A 68 -1.31 3.95 10.91
C LEU A 68 -1.63 5.11 9.94
N ALA A 69 -2.05 4.80 8.72
CA ALA A 69 -2.40 5.80 7.71
C ALA A 69 -3.57 6.69 8.16
N ILE A 70 -4.57 6.11 8.82
CA ILE A 70 -5.68 6.85 9.44
C ILE A 70 -5.16 7.74 10.56
N LYS A 71 -4.36 7.20 11.49
CA LYS A 71 -3.79 7.95 12.62
C LYS A 71 -2.92 9.13 12.17
N LYS A 72 -2.23 8.99 11.04
CA LYS A 72 -1.38 10.02 10.43
C LYS A 72 -2.15 11.01 9.54
N GLY A 73 -3.45 10.79 9.33
CA GLY A 73 -4.30 11.63 8.48
C GLY A 73 -4.06 11.44 6.98
N TRP A 74 -3.30 10.41 6.58
CA TRP A 74 -3.02 10.08 5.18
C TRP A 74 -4.19 9.44 4.47
N TYR A 75 -5.06 8.76 5.24
CA TYR A 75 -6.27 8.12 4.75
C TYR A 75 -7.45 8.49 5.67
N GLN A 76 -8.55 8.94 5.08
CA GLN A 76 -9.70 9.49 5.81
C GLN A 76 -10.96 8.72 5.40
N PRO A 77 -11.10 7.44 5.84
CA PRO A 77 -12.14 6.53 5.35
C PRO A 77 -13.56 6.95 5.73
N TYR A 78 -13.70 7.83 6.73
CA TYR A 78 -14.99 8.26 7.27
C TYR A 78 -15.45 9.62 6.73
N ASN A 79 -14.69 10.24 5.84
CA ASN A 79 -15.12 11.47 5.15
C ASN A 79 -16.29 11.19 4.21
N HIS A 80 -17.02 12.22 3.80
CA HIS A 80 -18.10 12.05 2.84
C HIS A 80 -17.55 11.51 1.50
N PRO A 81 -18.29 10.64 0.78
CA PRO A 81 -17.80 10.07 -0.48
C PRO A 81 -17.32 11.11 -1.50
N GLU A 82 -17.98 12.26 -1.58
CA GLU A 82 -17.58 13.36 -2.47
C GLU A 82 -16.22 13.95 -2.10
N GLU A 83 -15.92 14.06 -0.79
CA GLU A 83 -14.63 14.52 -0.29
C GLU A 83 -13.54 13.50 -0.58
N GLN A 84 -13.84 12.20 -0.43
CA GLN A 84 -12.89 11.12 -0.75
C GLN A 84 -12.53 11.11 -2.24
N ILE A 85 -13.51 11.28 -3.13
CA ILE A 85 -13.28 11.38 -4.58
C ILE A 85 -12.47 12.65 -4.90
N SER A 86 -12.83 13.78 -4.30
CA SER A 86 -12.11 15.04 -4.51
C SER A 86 -10.65 14.94 -4.08
N GLN A 87 -10.38 14.32 -2.94
CA GLN A 87 -9.02 14.05 -2.47
C GLN A 87 -8.24 13.13 -3.42
N ALA A 88 -8.89 12.08 -3.95
CA ALA A 88 -8.26 11.17 -4.90
C ALA A 88 -7.88 11.88 -6.22
N ILE A 89 -8.73 12.79 -6.71
CA ILE A 89 -8.44 13.62 -7.89
C ILE A 89 -7.27 14.56 -7.62
N GLN A 90 -7.27 15.25 -6.47
CA GLN A 90 -6.18 16.15 -6.08
C GLN A 90 -4.85 15.41 -5.94
N ASP A 91 -4.84 14.25 -5.28
CA ASP A 91 -3.66 13.40 -5.15
C ASP A 91 -3.14 12.96 -6.53
N SER A 92 -4.04 12.60 -7.46
CA SER A 92 -3.68 12.21 -8.83
C SER A 92 -3.07 13.38 -9.62
N GLN A 93 -3.67 14.56 -9.53
CA GLN A 93 -3.15 15.78 -10.17
C GLN A 93 -1.77 16.17 -9.63
N TRP A 94 -1.58 16.05 -8.31
CA TRP A 94 -0.28 16.31 -7.69
C TRP A 94 0.81 15.39 -8.26
N VAL A 95 0.52 14.09 -8.41
CA VAL A 95 1.47 13.13 -9.02
C VAL A 95 1.80 13.52 -10.46
N LEU A 96 0.78 13.83 -11.27
CA LEU A 96 0.98 14.22 -12.67
C LEU A 96 1.81 15.50 -12.81
N ASN A 97 1.59 16.49 -11.95
CA ASN A 97 2.30 17.76 -11.97
C ASN A 97 3.71 17.68 -11.35
N THR A 98 3.99 16.68 -10.54
CA THR A 98 5.33 16.45 -9.95
C THR A 98 6.26 15.72 -10.94
N GLN A 99 5.71 15.10 -11.99
CA GLN A 99 6.48 14.41 -13.05
C GLN A 99 6.75 15.30 -14.28
N ALA A 100 6.27 16.55 -14.28
CA ALA A 100 6.45 17.53 -15.36
C ALA A 100 7.54 18.55 -15.00
#